data_AF-A0A5N7MQ82-F1
#
_entry.id   AF-A0A5N7MQ82-F1
#
_cell.length_a   1.000
_cell.length_b   1.000
_cell.length_c   1.000
_cell.angle_alpha   90.00
_cell.angle_beta   90.00
_cell.angle_gamma   90.00
#
_symmetry.space_group_name_H-M   'P 1'
#
loop_
_entity.id
_entity.type
_entity.pdbx_description
1 polymer ?
#
loop_
_entity_poly.entity_id
_entity_poly.type
_entity_poly.pdbx_seq_one_letter_code
_entity_poly.pdbx_strand_id
1 'polypeptide(L)'
;MPHKFITQADLHPDDMDFGRLSFLSHPSTTGTKHPTILAVSVLPSKGHDFRSHPNREELIHVLAGTIEVWVEQKTRILALGLRVRASWGRARRLQRGPGRGQGSADPRSLRRRHGN
;
A
#
# COMPACT_ATOMS: atom_id res chain seq x y z
N MET A 1 17.90 14.53 -20.95
CA MET A 1 16.85 13.53 -21.25
C MET A 1 15.64 14.28 -21.76
N PRO A 2 15.00 13.85 -22.86
CA PRO A 2 13.79 14.51 -23.36
C PRO A 2 12.69 14.47 -22.29
N HIS A 3 11.90 15.54 -22.19
CA HIS A 3 10.77 15.61 -21.28
C HIS A 3 9.72 14.58 -21.72
N LYS A 4 9.60 13.47 -20.96
CA LYS A 4 8.68 12.37 -21.27
C LYS A 4 7.55 12.36 -20.25
N PHE A 5 6.31 12.43 -20.72
CA PHE A 5 5.15 12.10 -19.90
C PHE A 5 4.98 10.59 -19.83
N ILE A 6 4.69 10.07 -18.63
CA ILE A 6 4.27 8.69 -18.40
C ILE A 6 2.86 8.76 -17.82
N THR A 7 1.92 8.14 -18.52
CA THR A 7 0.51 8.08 -18.12
C THR A 7 0.14 6.66 -17.70
N GLN A 8 -1.07 6.46 -17.19
CA GLN A 8 -1.57 5.13 -16.87
C GLN A 8 -1.55 4.18 -18.07
N ALA A 9 -1.72 4.68 -19.30
CA ALA A 9 -1.69 3.85 -20.51
C ALA A 9 -0.29 3.31 -20.85
N ASP A 10 0.76 3.96 -20.35
CA ASP A 10 2.16 3.57 -20.56
C ASP A 10 2.65 2.58 -19.49
N LEU A 11 1.83 2.30 -18.47
CA LEU A 11 2.20 1.40 -17.38
C LEU A 11 1.95 -0.05 -17.79
N HIS A 12 2.91 -0.89 -17.42
CA HIS A 12 2.81 -2.34 -17.51
C HIS A 12 2.67 -2.88 -16.07
N PRO A 13 1.45 -3.27 -15.66
CA PRO A 13 1.23 -3.84 -14.33
C PRO A 13 1.67 -5.29 -14.26
N ASP A 14 2.46 -5.59 -13.23
CA ASP A 14 2.73 -6.95 -12.81
C ASP A 14 1.58 -7.41 -11.91
N ASP A 15 1.06 -8.62 -12.18
CA ASP A 15 0.07 -9.26 -11.33
C ASP A 15 0.76 -9.88 -10.11
N MET A 16 0.16 -9.65 -8.94
CA MET A 16 0.63 -10.09 -7.63
C MET A 16 -0.53 -10.77 -6.90
N ASP A 17 -0.23 -11.66 -5.95
CA ASP A 17 -1.27 -12.35 -5.16
C ASP A 17 -2.22 -11.40 -4.40
N PHE A 18 -1.79 -10.15 -4.20
CA PHE A 18 -2.56 -9.10 -3.53
C PHE A 18 -3.16 -8.03 -4.45
N GLY A 19 -2.82 -8.03 -5.74
CA GLY A 19 -3.31 -7.07 -6.71
C GLY A 19 -2.33 -6.76 -7.84
N ARG A 20 -2.21 -5.50 -8.23
CA ARG A 20 -1.40 -5.06 -9.37
C ARG A 20 -0.43 -3.98 -8.98
N LEU A 21 0.79 -4.05 -9.52
CA LEU A 21 1.84 -3.08 -9.26
C LEU A 21 2.49 -2.65 -10.58
N SER A 22 2.72 -1.35 -10.74
CA SER A 22 3.48 -0.79 -11.86
C SER A 22 4.53 0.19 -11.34
N PHE A 23 5.69 0.22 -11.98
CA PHE A 23 6.70 1.22 -11.71
C PHE A 23 6.45 2.49 -12.53
N LEU A 24 6.15 3.60 -11.85
CA LEU A 24 6.15 4.94 -12.45
C LEU A 24 7.58 5.51 -12.52
N SER A 25 8.40 5.20 -11.51
CA SER A 25 9.81 5.55 -11.46
C SER A 25 10.59 4.41 -10.83
N HIS A 26 11.63 3.95 -11.52
CA HIS A 26 12.56 2.96 -11.02
C HIS A 26 13.97 3.24 -11.56
N PRO A 27 15.04 3.00 -10.78
CA PRO A 27 16.41 3.26 -11.24
C PRO A 27 16.75 2.59 -12.58
N SER A 28 16.27 1.35 -12.80
CA SER A 28 16.56 0.61 -14.04
C SER A 28 15.86 1.16 -15.29
N THR A 29 14.74 1.88 -15.14
CA THR A 29 13.93 2.36 -16.28
C THR A 29 14.05 3.86 -16.50
N THR A 30 14.29 4.62 -15.44
CA THR A 30 14.30 6.09 -15.46
C THR A 30 15.67 6.68 -15.14
N GLY A 31 16.63 5.88 -14.68
CA GLY A 31 17.93 6.37 -14.20
C GLY A 31 17.85 7.18 -12.90
N THR A 32 16.70 7.18 -12.22
CA THR A 32 16.54 7.91 -10.95
C THR A 32 17.42 7.30 -9.85
N LYS A 33 18.09 8.16 -9.08
CA LYS A 33 18.98 7.72 -7.99
C LYS A 33 18.23 7.40 -6.69
N HIS A 34 17.08 8.06 -6.47
CA HIS A 34 16.42 8.04 -5.16
C HIS A 34 14.93 7.64 -5.22
N PRO A 35 14.02 8.34 -5.93
CA PRO A 35 12.62 7.97 -5.85
C PRO A 35 12.32 6.71 -6.67
N THR A 36 11.91 5.65 -5.97
CA THR A 36 11.11 4.60 -6.59
C THR A 36 9.64 4.95 -6.36
N ILE A 37 8.87 5.09 -7.44
CA ILE A 37 7.44 5.44 -7.37
C ILE A 37 6.65 4.28 -7.97
N LEU A 38 5.68 3.81 -7.21
CA LEU A 38 4.82 2.69 -7.56
C LEU A 38 3.38 3.16 -7.70
N ALA A 39 2.70 2.70 -8.74
CA ALA A 39 1.24 2.67 -8.79
C ALA A 39 0.78 1.29 -8.35
N VAL A 40 -0.01 1.22 -7.29
CA VAL A 40 -0.44 -0.07 -6.69
C VAL A 40 -1.95 -0.10 -6.56
N SER A 41 -2.56 -1.14 -7.12
CA SER A 41 -3.98 -1.47 -6.93
C SER A 41 -4.08 -2.72 -6.06
N VAL A 42 -4.67 -2.59 -4.88
CA VAL A 42 -4.86 -3.71 -3.95
C VAL A 42 -6.27 -4.27 -4.11
N LEU A 43 -6.39 -5.58 -4.33
CA LEU A 43 -7.68 -6.27 -4.50
C LEU A 43 -8.51 -6.23 -3.22
N PRO A 44 -9.85 -6.35 -3.32
CA PRO A 44 -10.72 -6.53 -2.16
C PRO A 44 -10.23 -7.62 -1.22
N SER A 45 -10.21 -7.33 0.09
CA SER A 45 -9.76 -8.25 1.14
C SER A 45 -8.31 -8.75 1.03
N LYS A 46 -7.51 -8.17 0.12
CA LYS A 46 -6.09 -8.51 -0.04
C LYS A 46 -5.16 -7.43 0.53
N GLY A 47 -3.90 -7.79 0.62
CA GLY A 47 -2.84 -7.00 1.22
C GLY A 47 -1.52 -7.76 1.13
N HIS A 48 -0.45 -7.18 1.67
CA HIS A 48 0.81 -7.90 1.85
C HIS A 48 1.20 -7.91 3.32
N ASP A 49 1.96 -8.92 3.73
CA ASP A 49 2.44 -9.06 5.11
C ASP A 49 3.47 -8.00 5.50
N PHE A 50 3.86 -8.01 6.77
CA PHE A 50 4.88 -7.11 7.29
C PHE A 50 6.21 -7.29 6.55
N ARG A 51 6.72 -6.19 6.01
CA ARG A 51 8.04 -6.11 5.37
C ARG A 51 8.73 -4.82 5.77
N SER A 52 10.06 -4.81 5.86
CA SER A 52 10.84 -3.60 6.14
C SER A 52 11.70 -3.22 4.93
N HIS A 53 11.94 -1.92 4.77
CA HIS A 53 12.95 -1.41 3.84
C HIS A 53 14.09 -0.78 4.64
N PRO A 54 15.23 -1.48 4.76
CA PRO A 54 16.33 -1.04 5.59
C PRO A 54 17.13 0.11 4.97
N ASN A 55 16.81 0.56 3.75
CA ASN A 55 17.45 1.71 3.08
C ASN A 55 16.48 2.73 2.42
N ARG A 56 15.17 2.69 2.72
CA ARG A 56 14.16 3.56 2.08
C ARG A 56 13.09 4.05 3.05
N GLU A 57 12.76 5.34 2.98
CA GLU A 57 11.48 5.84 3.45
C GLU A 57 10.38 5.47 2.45
N GLU A 58 9.14 5.30 2.93
CA GLU A 58 7.99 5.06 2.07
C GLU A 58 6.87 6.05 2.37
N LEU A 59 6.40 6.73 1.33
CA LEU A 59 5.20 7.57 1.36
C LEU A 59 4.08 6.82 0.66
N ILE A 60 2.95 6.67 1.34
CA ILE A 60 1.74 6.07 0.78
C ILE A 60 0.72 7.20 0.61
N HIS A 61 0.20 7.34 -0.60
CA HIS A 61 -0.85 8.31 -0.93
C HIS A 61 -2.02 7.57 -1.61
N VAL A 62 -3.21 7.67 -1.03
CA VAL A 62 -4.39 6.97 -1.53
C VAL A 62 -5.07 7.77 -2.63
N LEU A 63 -5.04 7.22 -3.85
CA LEU A 63 -5.69 7.81 -5.03
C LEU A 63 -7.15 7.36 -5.23
N ALA A 64 -7.55 6.22 -4.64
CA ALA A 64 -8.93 5.73 -4.67
C ALA A 64 -9.17 4.64 -3.62
N GLY A 65 -10.42 4.56 -3.12
CA GLY A 65 -10.84 3.58 -2.12
C GLY A 65 -10.21 3.84 -0.74
N THR A 66 -10.00 2.77 0.02
CA THR A 66 -9.41 2.81 1.36
C THR A 66 -8.37 1.72 1.53
N ILE A 67 -7.35 1.99 2.34
CA ILE A 67 -6.31 1.04 2.73
C ILE A 67 -6.09 1.15 4.24
N GLU A 68 -6.00 0.02 4.93
CA GLU A 68 -5.45 -0.05 6.27
C GLU A 68 -3.92 -0.18 6.18
N VAL A 69 -3.22 0.73 6.86
CA VAL A 69 -1.76 0.77 6.92
C VAL A 69 -1.31 0.52 8.34
N TRP A 70 -0.52 -0.52 8.52
CA TRP A 70 0.15 -0.83 9.78
C TRP A 70 1.61 -0.42 9.69
N VAL A 71 2.09 0.32 10.69
CA VAL A 71 3.52 0.52 10.93
C VAL A 71 3.81 -0.07 12.30
N GLU A 72 4.47 -1.23 12.29
CA GLU A 72 4.60 -2.12 13.44
C GLU A 72 3.24 -2.37 14.12
N GLN A 73 3.06 -1.97 15.38
CA GLN A 73 1.83 -2.19 16.14
C GLN A 73 0.77 -1.09 15.93
N LYS A 74 1.10 0.00 15.22
CA LYS A 74 0.18 1.13 15.00
C LYS A 74 -0.52 1.01 13.65
N THR A 75 -1.84 1.15 13.63
CA THR A 75 -2.64 1.11 12.39
C THR A 75 -3.42 2.41 12.14
N ARG A 76 -3.66 2.73 10.87
CA ARG A 76 -4.57 3.77 10.40
C ARG A 76 -5.29 3.31 9.13
N ILE A 77 -6.58 3.59 9.03
CA ILE A 77 -7.31 3.51 7.76
C ILE A 77 -7.14 4.84 7.02
N LEU A 78 -6.66 4.78 5.78
CA LEU A 78 -6.51 5.92 4.90
C LEU A 78 -7.56 5.83 3.79
N ALA A 79 -8.19 6.97 3.49
CA ALA A 79 -9.11 7.17 2.38
C ALA A 79 -8.50 8.13 1.36
N LEU A 80 -9.24 8.41 0.27
CA LEU A 80 -8.83 9.34 -0.79
C LEU A 80 -8.19 10.63 -0.25
N GLY A 81 -7.01 10.97 -0.78
CA GLY A 81 -6.28 12.19 -0.43
C GLY A 81 -5.51 12.13 0.90
N LEU A 82 -5.72 11.09 1.72
CA LEU A 82 -4.93 10.86 2.92
C LEU A 82 -3.60 10.19 2.57
N ARG A 83 -2.60 10.51 3.39
CA ARG A 83 -1.21 10.10 3.20
C ARG A 83 -0.55 9.75 4.52
N VAL A 84 0.38 8.79 4.48
CA VAL A 84 1.22 8.43 5.62
C VAL A 84 2.65 8.19 5.15
N ARG A 85 3.61 8.51 6.02
CA ARG A 85 5.00 8.11 5.86
C ARG A 85 5.29 6.93 6.80
N ALA A 86 5.81 5.84 6.26
CA ALA A 86 6.44 4.79 7.05
C ALA A 86 7.94 5.11 7.17
N SER A 87 8.39 5.27 8.42
CA SER A 87 9.78 5.58 8.70
C SER A 87 10.71 4.44 8.32
N TRP A 88 11.94 4.82 8.03
CA TRP A 88 13.01 3.93 7.65
C TRP A 88 13.17 2.72 8.60
N GLY A 89 13.40 1.53 8.05
CA GLY A 89 13.66 0.30 8.81
C GLY A 89 12.46 -0.27 9.59
N ARG A 90 11.31 0.41 9.64
CA ARG A 90 10.12 -0.08 10.34
C ARG A 90 9.35 -1.06 9.45
N ALA A 91 8.89 -2.15 10.06
CA ALA A 91 8.02 -3.11 9.39
C ALA A 91 6.66 -2.46 9.11
N ARG A 92 6.13 -2.65 7.90
CA ARG A 92 4.78 -2.22 7.54
C ARG A 92 4.01 -3.27 6.75
N ARG A 93 2.70 -3.26 6.93
CA ARG A 93 1.72 -4.13 6.29
C ARG A 93 0.62 -3.27 5.67
N LEU A 94 0.17 -3.63 4.48
CA LEU A 94 -0.97 -2.98 3.82
C LEU A 94 -2.08 -3.99 3.67
N GLN A 95 -3.31 -3.58 3.96
CA GLN A 95 -4.51 -4.38 3.78
C GLN A 95 -5.59 -3.50 3.17
N ARG A 96 -6.31 -4.00 2.15
CA ARG A 96 -7.45 -3.29 1.58
C ARG A 96 -8.46 -2.99 2.68
N GLY A 97 -8.75 -1.70 2.86
CA GLY A 97 -9.73 -1.25 3.83
C GLY A 97 -11.15 -1.62 3.40
N PRO A 98 -12.12 -1.59 4.32
CA PRO A 98 -13.51 -1.92 4.03
C PRO A 98 -14.08 -1.02 2.91
N GLY A 99 -14.83 -1.62 1.98
CA GLY A 99 -15.59 -0.84 1.00
C GLY A 99 -16.66 0.01 1.69
N ARG A 100 -17.07 1.13 1.09
CA ARG A 100 -18.25 1.87 1.57
C ARG A 100 -19.44 0.89 1.61
N GLY A 101 -19.96 0.61 2.80
CA GLY A 101 -21.06 -0.33 3.03
C GLY A 101 -20.66 -1.70 3.64
N GLN A 102 -19.38 -1.98 3.84
CA GLN A 102 -18.92 -3.19 4.55
C GLN A 102 -18.41 -2.79 5.93
N GLY A 103 -19.17 -3.09 6.98
CA GLY A 103 -18.79 -2.77 8.36
C GLY A 103 -17.45 -3.43 8.72
N SER A 104 -16.54 -2.63 9.28
CA SER A 104 -15.30 -3.11 9.89
C SER A 104 -15.64 -4.05 11.05
N ALA A 105 -15.43 -5.36 10.90
CA ALA A 105 -15.46 -6.27 12.02
C ALA A 105 -14.29 -5.94 12.96
N ASP A 106 -14.59 -5.41 14.15
CA ASP A 106 -13.62 -5.17 15.21
C ASP A 106 -12.90 -6.49 15.56
N PRO A 107 -11.56 -6.57 15.45
CA PRO A 107 -10.79 -7.75 15.84
C PRO A 107 -11.00 -8.19 17.30
N ARG A 108 -11.53 -7.32 18.17
CA ARG A 108 -11.84 -7.65 19.57
C ARG A 108 -13.08 -8.53 19.73
N SER A 109 -13.92 -8.67 18.69
CA SER A 109 -15.14 -9.50 18.75
C SER A 109 -14.88 -11.01 18.66
N LEU A 110 -13.68 -11.42 18.24
CA LEU A 110 -13.28 -12.83 18.11
C LEU A 110 -12.77 -13.49 19.41
N ARG A 111 -12.63 -12.74 20.52
CA ARG A 111 -12.17 -13.26 21.83
C ARG A 111 -13.30 -13.55 22.85
N ARG A 112 -14.54 -13.76 22.41
CA ARG A 112 -15.67 -14.12 23.30
C ARG A 112 -16.40 -15.41 22.88
N ARG A 113 -15.72 -16.35 22.23
CA ARG A 113 -16.29 -17.66 21.88
C ARG A 113 -15.36 -18.83 22.18
N HIS A 114 -14.71 -18.84 23.35
CA HIS A 114 -14.30 -20.08 24.02
C HIS A 114 -14.28 -19.85 25.53
N GLY A 115 -15.32 -20.36 26.18
CA GLY A 115 -15.58 -20.27 27.60
C GLY A 115 -16.86 -21.06 27.86
N ASN A 116 -16.73 -22.39 27.85
CA ASN A 116 -17.60 -23.32 28.55
C ASN A 116 -16.69 -24.36 29.18
#